data_AF-A0A2K8U9J5-F1
#
_entry.id   AF-A0A2K8U9J5-F1
#
_cell.length_a   1.000
_cell.length_b   1.000
_cell.length_c   1.000
_cell.angle_alpha   90.00
_cell.angle_beta   90.00
_cell.angle_gamma   90.00
#
_symmetry.space_group_name_H-M   'P 1'
#
loop_
_entity.id
_entity.type
_entity.pdbx_description
1 polymer ?
#
loop_
_entity_poly.entity_id
_entity_poly.type
_entity_poly.pdbx_seq_one_letter_code
_entity_poly.pdbx_strand_id
1 'polypeptide(L)'
;MKGLSLDLRLLRLIVMEPAATPAEARDLVCNPDPAEDRLEILDLVETILVYKFPALTREEVRVMLHLPETELTKTRFYQEVFGEGREEGREEGREEGRRQASIEILAQLLSAKLGPPSAALRARMESADIETLSHWCGRVLTADRLDDIFGEPH
;
A
#
# COMPACT_ATOMS: atom_id res chain seq x y z
N MET A 1 44.04 12.70 11.53
CA MET A 1 43.32 12.67 10.24
C MET A 1 41.91 13.17 10.52
N LYS A 2 41.48 14.30 9.94
CA LYS A 2 40.09 14.75 10.08
C LYS A 2 39.21 13.75 9.32
N GLY A 3 38.18 13.21 9.98
CA GLY A 3 37.19 12.36 9.32
C GLY A 3 36.48 13.09 8.18
N LEU A 4 35.85 12.34 7.27
CA LEU A 4 34.96 12.91 6.25
C LEU A 4 33.77 13.61 6.91
N SER A 5 33.27 14.70 6.32
CA SER A 5 32.03 15.35 6.78
C SER A 5 30.83 14.42 6.60
N LEU A 6 29.75 14.65 7.36
CA LEU A 6 28.51 13.86 7.29
C LEU A 6 28.00 13.76 5.84
N ASP A 7 27.90 14.88 5.13
CA ASP A 7 27.45 14.91 3.73
C ASP A 7 28.27 14.00 2.81
N LEU A 8 29.61 14.01 2.96
CA LEU A 8 30.49 13.18 2.14
C LEU A 8 30.33 11.69 2.49
N ARG A 9 30.04 11.37 3.74
CA ARG A 9 29.76 9.98 4.17
C ARG A 9 28.40 9.50 3.65
N LEU A 10 27.37 10.34 3.69
CA LEU A 10 26.06 10.05 3.10
C LEU A 10 26.16 9.85 1.59
N LEU A 11 26.87 10.74 0.87
CA LEU A 11 27.12 10.56 -0.57
C LEU A 11 27.93 9.29 -0.85
N ARG A 12 28.88 8.93 0.02
CA ARG A 12 29.65 7.69 -0.10
C ARG A 12 28.75 6.46 -0.05
N LEU A 13 27.70 6.44 0.78
CA LEU A 13 26.74 5.33 0.82
C LEU A 13 26.11 5.07 -0.56
N ILE A 14 25.85 6.11 -1.34
CA ILE A 14 25.24 6.00 -2.68
C ILE A 14 26.19 5.28 -3.64
N VAL A 15 27.47 5.65 -3.65
CA VAL A 15 28.43 5.22 -4.69
C VAL A 15 29.28 4.00 -4.30
N MET A 16 29.41 3.69 -3.00
CA MET A 16 30.29 2.61 -2.55
C MET A 16 29.75 1.21 -2.92
N GLU A 17 30.63 0.21 -2.86
CA GLU A 17 30.24 -1.18 -3.12
C GLU A 17 29.15 -1.66 -2.13
N PRO A 18 28.09 -2.35 -2.62
CA PRO A 18 26.98 -2.80 -1.78
C PRO A 18 27.39 -3.64 -0.56
N ALA A 19 28.44 -4.45 -0.68
CA ALA A 19 28.96 -5.27 0.41
C ALA A 19 29.54 -4.45 1.57
N ALA A 20 30.04 -3.23 1.30
CA ALA A 20 30.62 -2.35 2.30
C ALA A 20 29.61 -1.36 2.90
N THR A 21 28.47 -1.14 2.24
CA THR A 21 27.43 -0.20 2.66
C THR A 21 26.86 -0.46 4.07
N PRO A 22 26.54 -1.72 4.48
CA PRO A 22 25.99 -1.97 5.81
C PRO A 22 26.88 -1.48 6.95
N ALA A 23 28.20 -1.65 6.81
CA ALA A 23 29.15 -1.25 7.86
C ALA A 23 29.19 0.28 8.00
N GLU A 24 29.21 1.01 6.89
CA GLU A 24 29.22 2.48 6.91
C GLU A 24 27.89 3.06 7.41
N ALA A 25 26.76 2.49 6.94
CA ALA A 25 25.44 2.95 7.31
C ALA A 25 25.19 2.77 8.83
N ARG A 26 25.63 1.64 9.39
CA ARG A 26 25.58 1.42 10.84
C ARG A 26 26.45 2.40 11.61
N ASP A 27 27.68 2.66 11.15
CA ASP A 27 28.55 3.60 11.86
C ASP A 27 27.97 5.01 11.88
N LEU A 28 27.36 5.47 10.78
CA LEU A 28 26.66 6.75 10.71
C LEU A 28 25.50 6.87 11.72
N VAL A 29 24.72 5.80 11.89
CA VAL A 29 23.54 5.81 12.78
C VAL A 29 23.89 5.57 14.25
N CYS A 30 24.89 4.72 14.52
CA CYS A 30 25.26 4.34 15.89
C CYS A 30 26.26 5.31 16.53
N ASN A 31 27.11 5.95 15.73
CA ASN A 31 28.14 6.87 16.19
C ASN A 31 28.01 8.25 15.51
N PRO A 32 26.85 8.93 15.61
CA PRO A 32 26.70 10.26 15.04
C PRO A 32 27.60 11.27 15.79
N ASP A 33 28.01 12.33 15.09
CA ASP A 33 28.61 13.48 15.75
C ASP A 33 27.57 14.09 16.73
N PRO A 34 27.92 14.44 17.98
CA PRO A 34 27.00 15.03 18.93
C PRO A 34 26.28 16.30 18.44
N ALA A 35 26.81 16.99 17.43
CA ALA A 35 26.19 18.15 16.82
C ALA A 35 25.01 17.81 15.88
N GLU A 36 24.90 16.56 15.44
CA GLU A 36 23.94 16.12 14.42
C GLU A 36 22.75 15.38 15.07
N ASP A 37 21.57 15.49 14.46
CA ASP A 37 20.40 14.73 14.91
C ASP A 37 20.48 13.29 14.37
N ARG A 38 20.58 12.33 15.30
CA ARG A 38 20.61 10.91 14.99
C ARG A 38 19.38 10.44 14.20
N LEU A 39 18.20 10.99 14.49
CA LEU A 39 16.96 10.62 13.79
C LEU A 39 16.97 11.14 12.34
N GLU A 40 17.50 12.34 12.11
CA GLU A 40 17.67 12.87 10.75
C GLU A 40 18.70 12.08 9.95
N ILE A 41 19.82 11.71 10.56
CA ILE A 41 20.80 10.82 9.93
C ILE A 41 20.17 9.47 9.58
N LEU A 42 19.40 8.89 10.51
CA LEU A 42 18.72 7.62 10.28
C LEU A 42 17.72 7.71 9.12
N ASP A 43 16.93 8.78 9.04
CA ASP A 43 15.97 9.02 7.96
C ASP A 43 16.66 9.10 6.59
N LEU A 44 17.79 9.81 6.51
CA LEU A 44 18.60 9.93 5.29
C LEU A 44 19.27 8.60 4.91
N VAL A 45 19.83 7.88 5.88
CA VAL A 45 20.46 6.58 5.66
C VAL A 45 19.42 5.56 5.20
N GLU A 46 18.26 5.48 5.86
CA GLU A 46 17.15 4.61 5.49
C GLU A 46 16.72 4.89 4.05
N THR A 47 16.51 6.16 3.71
CA THR A 47 16.18 6.59 2.35
C THR A 47 17.22 6.07 1.34
N ILE A 48 18.52 6.33 1.58
CA ILE A 48 19.59 5.89 0.67
C ILE A 48 19.59 4.36 0.51
N LEU A 49 19.42 3.60 1.60
CA LEU A 49 19.46 2.15 1.54
C LEU A 49 18.28 1.56 0.77
N VAL A 50 17.07 2.10 0.93
CA VAL A 50 15.89 1.66 0.16
C VAL A 50 16.11 1.84 -1.33
N TYR A 51 16.69 2.97 -1.76
CA TYR A 51 17.00 3.19 -3.18
C TYR A 51 18.19 2.37 -3.68
N LYS A 52 19.23 2.18 -2.86
CA LYS A 52 20.42 1.39 -3.24
C LYS A 52 20.12 -0.10 -3.32
N PHE A 53 19.20 -0.59 -2.50
CA PHE A 53 18.84 -2.00 -2.39
C PHE A 53 17.34 -2.23 -2.67
N PRO A 54 16.86 -2.01 -3.90
CA PRO A 54 15.43 -2.08 -4.21
C PRO A 54 14.82 -3.48 -4.06
N ALA A 55 15.66 -4.52 -4.03
CA ALA A 55 15.25 -5.90 -3.81
C ALA A 55 15.13 -6.28 -2.32
N LEU A 56 15.61 -5.43 -1.40
CA LEU A 56 15.49 -5.67 0.04
C LEU A 56 14.18 -5.09 0.56
N THR A 57 13.55 -5.85 1.44
CA THR A 57 12.44 -5.39 2.25
C THR A 57 12.90 -4.41 3.32
N ARG A 58 11.97 -3.61 3.84
CA ARG A 58 12.23 -2.71 4.99
C ARG A 58 12.79 -3.45 6.21
N GLU A 59 12.27 -4.65 6.45
CA GLU A 59 12.73 -5.49 7.55
C GLU A 59 14.18 -5.93 7.36
N GLU A 60 14.58 -6.29 6.14
CA GLU A 60 15.96 -6.63 5.83
C GLU A 60 16.90 -5.41 5.95
N VAL A 61 16.45 -4.21 5.55
CA VAL A 61 17.18 -2.95 5.77
C VAL A 61 17.33 -2.65 7.28
N ARG A 62 16.29 -2.86 8.08
CA ARG A 62 16.36 -2.73 9.54
C ARG A 62 17.37 -3.68 10.15
N VAL A 63 17.30 -4.97 9.76
CA VAL A 63 18.24 -6.00 10.21
C VAL A 63 19.66 -5.63 9.79
N MET A 64 19.87 -5.11 8.58
CA MET A 64 21.16 -4.61 8.12
C MET A 64 21.73 -3.52 9.03
N LEU A 65 20.88 -2.62 9.54
CA LEU A 65 21.27 -1.54 10.44
C LEU A 65 21.41 -1.95 11.92
N HIS A 66 21.02 -3.18 12.28
CA HIS A 66 20.97 -3.66 13.67
C HIS A 66 20.12 -2.77 14.60
N LEU A 67 19.05 -2.16 14.08
CA LEU A 67 18.21 -1.27 14.86
C LEU A 67 16.97 -1.99 15.41
N PRO A 68 16.52 -1.62 16.62
CA PRO A 68 15.21 -2.04 17.09
C PRO A 68 14.12 -1.38 16.23
N GLU A 69 13.00 -2.07 16.03
CA GLU A 69 11.85 -1.57 15.25
C GLU A 69 11.33 -0.22 15.77
N THR A 70 11.44 0.02 17.08
CA THR A 70 11.00 1.26 17.74
C THR A 70 11.80 2.50 17.34
N GLU A 71 12.95 2.35 16.70
CA GLU A 71 13.72 3.51 16.20
C GLU A 71 13.37 3.87 14.75
N LEU A 72 13.17 2.88 13.88
CA LEU A 72 12.73 3.16 12.50
C LEU A 72 11.32 3.75 12.44
N THR A 73 10.41 3.28 13.30
CA THR A 73 9.03 3.81 13.34
C THR A 73 8.93 5.31 13.70
N LYS A 74 10.02 5.89 14.22
CA LYS A 74 10.11 7.33 14.53
C LYS A 74 10.61 8.17 13.36
N THR A 75 11.18 7.57 12.32
CA THR A 75 11.65 8.30 11.14
C THR A 75 10.46 8.86 10.37
N ARG A 76 10.66 10.00 9.71
CA ARG A 76 9.62 10.64 8.91
C ARG A 76 9.28 9.78 7.70
N PHE A 77 10.31 9.26 7.04
CA PHE A 77 10.19 8.34 5.92
C PHE A 77 9.34 7.11 6.27
N TYR A 78 9.53 6.53 7.46
CA TYR A 78 8.69 5.41 7.88
C TYR A 78 7.23 5.82 8.04
N GLN A 79 6.96 6.93 8.73
CA GLN A 79 5.60 7.40 9.01
C GLN A 79 4.85 7.80 7.74
N GLU A 80 5.54 8.46 6.80
CA GLU A 80 4.96 8.87 5.51
C GLU A 80 4.52 7.64 4.71
N VAL A 81 5.43 6.69 4.46
CA VAL A 81 5.09 5.51 3.65
C VAL A 81 4.11 4.58 4.36
N PHE A 82 4.20 4.42 5.68
CA PHE A 82 3.20 3.66 6.43
C PHE A 82 1.83 4.35 6.41
N GLY A 83 1.82 5.69 6.44
CA GLY A 83 0.62 6.51 6.32
C GLY A 83 -0.07 6.32 4.96
N GLU A 84 0.70 6.42 3.88
CA GLU A 84 0.21 6.18 2.50
C GLU A 84 -0.39 4.79 2.36
N GLY A 85 0.33 3.74 2.78
CA GLY A 85 -0.19 2.36 2.70
C GLY A 85 -1.45 2.14 3.54
N ARG A 86 -1.58 2.84 4.68
CA ARG A 86 -2.81 2.81 5.49
C ARG A 86 -3.97 3.51 4.79
N GLU A 87 -3.72 4.62 4.10
CA GLU A 87 -4.74 5.34 3.34
C GLU A 87 -5.22 4.52 2.14
N GLU A 88 -4.29 3.98 1.35
CA GLU A 88 -4.59 3.09 0.22
C GLU A 88 -5.43 1.89 0.68
N GLY A 89 -5.00 1.15 1.71
CA GLY A 89 -5.76 0.02 2.24
C GLY A 89 -7.14 0.42 2.80
N ARG A 90 -7.31 1.64 3.30
CA ARG A 90 -8.62 2.18 3.73
C ARG A 90 -9.52 2.48 2.54
N GLU A 91 -8.97 2.87 1.41
CA GLU A 91 -9.71 3.16 0.19
C GLU A 91 -10.11 1.89 -0.54
N GLU A 92 -9.17 0.96 -0.74
CA GLU A 92 -9.44 -0.37 -1.28
C GLU A 92 -10.51 -1.10 -0.46
N GLY A 93 -10.36 -1.10 0.88
CA GLY A 93 -11.34 -1.73 1.76
C GLY A 93 -12.73 -1.07 1.70
N ARG A 94 -12.80 0.24 1.46
CA ARG A 94 -14.08 0.93 1.24
C ARG A 94 -14.69 0.58 -0.10
N GLU A 95 -13.89 0.47 -1.15
CA GLU A 95 -14.35 0.11 -2.50
C GLU A 95 -14.88 -1.32 -2.54
N GLU A 96 -14.12 -2.28 -2.01
CA GLU A 96 -14.56 -3.67 -1.94
C GLU A 96 -15.80 -3.81 -1.07
N GLY A 97 -15.87 -3.10 0.07
CA GLY A 97 -17.05 -3.08 0.91
C GLY A 97 -18.29 -2.53 0.21
N ARG A 98 -18.16 -1.47 -0.59
CA ARG A 98 -19.26 -0.93 -1.41
C ARG A 98 -19.70 -1.92 -2.49
N ARG A 99 -18.75 -2.57 -3.17
CA ARG A 99 -19.02 -3.55 -4.22
C ARG A 99 -19.77 -4.75 -3.68
N GLN A 100 -19.28 -5.32 -2.59
CA GLN A 100 -19.89 -6.45 -1.90
C GLN A 100 -21.32 -6.11 -1.43
N ALA A 101 -21.51 -4.94 -0.83
CA ALA A 101 -22.84 -4.48 -0.45
C ALA A 101 -23.79 -4.32 -1.65
N SER A 102 -23.31 -3.77 -2.78
CA SER A 102 -24.12 -3.67 -4.00
C SER A 102 -24.51 -5.03 -4.58
N ILE A 103 -23.61 -6.02 -4.56
CA ILE A 103 -23.92 -7.41 -4.98
C ILE A 103 -25.01 -8.00 -4.09
N GLU A 104 -24.88 -7.85 -2.76
CA GLU A 104 -25.85 -8.38 -1.80
C GLU A 104 -27.23 -7.73 -1.98
N ILE A 105 -27.28 -6.41 -2.12
CA ILE A 105 -28.51 -5.66 -2.37
C ILE A 105 -29.14 -6.12 -3.68
N LEU A 106 -28.36 -6.18 -4.77
CA LEU A 106 -28.85 -6.63 -6.08
C LEU A 106 -29.43 -8.06 -6.00
N ALA A 107 -28.76 -8.97 -5.29
CA ALA A 107 -29.22 -10.34 -5.12
C ALA A 107 -30.54 -10.41 -4.33
N GLN A 108 -30.71 -9.56 -3.30
CA GLN A 108 -31.95 -9.45 -2.54
C GLN A 108 -33.09 -8.90 -3.41
N LEU A 109 -32.83 -7.84 -4.19
CA LEU A 109 -33.82 -7.24 -5.08
C LEU A 109 -34.28 -8.23 -6.17
N LEU A 110 -33.34 -8.94 -6.79
CA LEU A 110 -33.64 -10.00 -7.76
C LEU A 110 -34.47 -11.11 -7.11
N SER A 111 -34.06 -11.57 -5.92
CA SER A 111 -34.78 -12.61 -5.18
C SER A 111 -36.23 -12.22 -4.87
N ALA A 112 -36.46 -10.95 -4.52
CA ALA A 112 -37.79 -10.43 -4.19
C ALA A 112 -38.69 -10.28 -5.43
N LYS A 113 -38.14 -9.88 -6.58
CA LYS A 113 -38.93 -9.56 -7.79
C LYS A 113 -39.05 -10.72 -8.78
N LEU A 114 -37.95 -11.43 -9.00
CA LEU A 114 -37.79 -12.42 -10.08
C LEU A 114 -37.41 -13.81 -9.57
N GLY A 115 -37.26 -13.98 -8.24
CA GLY A 115 -36.78 -15.20 -7.62
C GLY A 115 -35.25 -15.27 -7.51
N PRO A 116 -34.73 -16.27 -6.77
CA PRO A 116 -33.32 -16.31 -6.40
C PRO A 116 -32.41 -16.39 -7.64
N PRO A 117 -31.33 -15.57 -7.71
CA PRO A 117 -30.45 -15.56 -8.87
C PRO A 117 -29.70 -16.89 -8.99
N SER A 118 -29.58 -17.37 -10.23
CA SER A 118 -28.82 -18.58 -10.58
C SER A 118 -27.32 -18.41 -10.27
N ALA A 119 -26.60 -19.51 -10.16
CA ALA A 119 -25.15 -19.48 -9.91
C ALA A 119 -24.38 -18.69 -10.99
N ALA A 120 -24.77 -18.83 -12.26
CA ALA A 120 -24.18 -18.07 -13.36
C ALA A 120 -24.40 -16.55 -13.21
N LEU A 121 -25.58 -16.14 -12.72
CA LEU A 121 -25.88 -14.73 -12.51
C LEU A 121 -25.10 -14.15 -11.33
N ARG A 122 -24.96 -14.92 -10.24
CA ARG A 122 -24.11 -14.54 -9.10
C ARG A 122 -22.66 -14.35 -9.52
N ALA A 123 -22.09 -15.28 -10.27
CA ALA A 123 -20.74 -15.17 -10.79
C ALA A 123 -20.57 -13.90 -11.65
N ARG A 124 -21.57 -13.56 -12.48
CA ARG A 124 -21.56 -12.33 -13.28
C ARG A 124 -21.62 -11.05 -12.41
N MET A 125 -22.34 -11.08 -11.30
CA MET A 125 -22.36 -9.98 -10.32
C MET A 125 -21.03 -9.84 -9.59
N GLU A 126 -20.42 -10.96 -9.20
CA GLU A 126 -19.12 -10.99 -8.54
C GLU A 126 -17.97 -10.54 -9.44
N SER A 127 -18.11 -10.63 -10.77
CA SER A 127 -17.13 -10.10 -11.72
C SER A 127 -17.38 -8.65 -12.16
N ALA A 128 -18.51 -8.05 -11.78
CA ALA A 128 -18.88 -6.71 -12.22
C ALA A 128 -18.23 -5.62 -11.35
N ASP A 129 -17.96 -4.47 -11.99
CA ASP A 129 -17.57 -3.24 -11.30
C ASP A 129 -18.77 -2.57 -10.61
N ILE A 130 -18.46 -1.59 -9.75
CA ILE A 130 -19.47 -0.89 -8.94
C ILE A 130 -20.47 -0.10 -9.80
N GLU A 131 -20.05 0.42 -10.95
CA GLU A 131 -20.89 1.21 -11.85
C GLU A 131 -21.93 0.32 -12.53
N THR A 132 -21.49 -0.83 -13.03
CA THR A 132 -22.34 -1.86 -13.63
C THR A 132 -23.34 -2.39 -12.62
N LEU A 133 -22.91 -2.69 -11.39
CA LEU A 133 -23.79 -3.14 -10.31
C LEU A 133 -24.84 -2.08 -9.95
N SER A 134 -24.43 -0.81 -9.88
CA SER A 134 -25.34 0.30 -9.58
C SER A 134 -26.39 0.49 -10.69
N HIS A 135 -25.98 0.35 -11.95
CA HIS A 135 -26.88 0.38 -13.09
C HIS A 135 -27.90 -0.77 -13.06
N TRP A 136 -27.45 -1.99 -12.75
CA TRP A 136 -28.36 -3.14 -12.58
C TRP A 136 -29.34 -2.95 -11.42
N CYS A 137 -28.88 -2.46 -10.27
CA CYS A 137 -29.77 -2.12 -9.15
C CYS A 137 -30.89 -1.15 -9.57
N GLY A 138 -30.56 -0.11 -10.35
CA GLY A 138 -31.55 0.82 -10.87
C GLY A 138 -32.57 0.15 -11.80
N ARG A 139 -32.10 -0.73 -12.70
CA ARG A 139 -32.96 -1.44 -13.66
C ARG A 139 -33.87 -2.48 -13.02
N VAL A 140 -33.45 -3.11 -11.91
CA VAL A 140 -34.30 -4.11 -11.21
C VAL A 140 -35.65 -3.50 -10.83
N LEU A 141 -35.69 -2.21 -10.47
CA LEU A 141 -36.93 -1.55 -10.06
C LEU A 141 -37.96 -1.47 -11.21
N THR A 142 -37.52 -1.27 -12.45
CA THR A 142 -38.39 -1.05 -13.61
C THR A 142 -38.54 -2.24 -14.54
N ALA A 143 -37.58 -3.16 -14.55
CA ALA A 143 -37.53 -4.32 -15.45
C ALA A 143 -38.59 -5.39 -15.15
N ASP A 144 -39.20 -5.99 -16.18
CA ASP A 144 -40.16 -7.09 -16.01
C ASP A 144 -39.51 -8.47 -16.12
N ARG A 145 -38.28 -8.55 -16.65
CA ARG A 145 -37.50 -9.79 -16.84
C ARG A 145 -36.00 -9.54 -16.69
N LEU A 146 -35.22 -10.62 -16.49
CA LEU A 146 -33.77 -10.54 -16.24
C LEU A 146 -33.01 -9.88 -17.40
N ASP A 147 -33.37 -10.13 -18.65
CA ASP A 147 -32.69 -9.53 -19.80
C ASP A 147 -32.79 -8.00 -19.81
N ASP A 148 -33.88 -7.45 -19.29
CA ASP A 148 -34.08 -6.00 -19.15
C ASP A 148 -33.24 -5.38 -18.04
N ILE A 149 -32.51 -6.17 -17.25
CA ILE A 149 -31.59 -5.73 -16.20
C ILE A 149 -30.14 -5.86 -16.68
N PHE A 150 -29.83 -6.99 -17.33
CA PHE A 150 -28.46 -7.39 -17.66
C PHE A 150 -28.06 -7.20 -19.13
N GLY A 151 -28.96 -6.76 -20.02
CA GLY A 151 -28.63 -6.43 -21.41
C GLY A 151 -27.76 -5.16 -21.55
N GLU A 152 -27.05 -5.00 -22.67
CA GLU A 152 -26.36 -3.74 -22.98
C GLU A 152 -27.36 -2.58 -23.12
N PRO A 153 -27.01 -1.34 -22.74
CA PRO A 153 -27.85 -0.19 -23.03
C PRO A 153 -28.00 -0.04 -24.55
N HIS A 154 -29.25 0.12 -25.03
CA HIS A 154 -29.53 0.51 -26.41
C HIS A 154 -29.23 1.98 -26.64
#